data_AF-A0A5J4IYC4-F1
#
_entry.id   AF-A0A5J4IYC4-F1
#
_cell.length_a   1.000
_cell.length_b   1.000
_cell.length_c   1.000
_cell.angle_alpha   90.00
_cell.angle_beta   90.00
_cell.angle_gamma   90.00
#
_symmetry.space_group_name_H-M   'P 1'
#
loop_
_entity.id
_entity.type
_entity.pdbx_description
1 polymer ?
#
loop_
_entity_poly.entity_id
_entity_poly.type
_entity_poly.pdbx_seq_one_letter_code
_entity_poly.pdbx_strand_id
1 'polypeptide(L)' 'MGKGDKKSRKGKINIGSYGKLRPKRGKFKTKPKNIKGALNEK' A
#
# COMPACT_ATOMS: atom_id res chain seq x y z
N MET A 1 -9.25 7.81 -2.71
CA MET A 1 -8.34 7.76 -3.88
C MET A 1 -9.02 7.02 -5.02
N GLY A 2 -9.11 7.66 -6.18
CA GLY A 2 -9.79 7.13 -7.38
C GLY A 2 -8.92 6.17 -8.20
N LYS A 3 -9.42 5.78 -9.38
CA LYS A 3 -8.73 4.85 -10.30
C LYS A 3 -7.48 5.47 -10.96
N GLY A 4 -7.40 6.80 -11.05
CA GLY A 4 -6.24 7.51 -11.62
C GLY A 4 -5.02 7.59 -10.70
N ASP A 5 -5.19 7.35 -9.40
CA ASP A 5 -4.08 7.44 -8.45
C ASP A 5 -3.25 6.15 -8.42
N LYS A 6 -2.11 6.19 -9.11
CA LYS A 6 -1.15 5.09 -9.28
C LYS A 6 -0.52 4.62 -7.97
N LYS A 7 -0.56 5.43 -6.90
CA LYS A 7 0.00 5.06 -5.60
C LYS A 7 -0.99 4.23 -4.79
N SER A 8 -2.30 4.43 -4.99
CA SER A 8 -3.35 3.71 -4.29
C SER A 8 -3.53 2.25 -4.74
N ARG A 9 -4.18 1.43 -3.90
CA ARG A 9 -4.57 0.06 -4.28
C ARG A 9 -5.50 0.06 -5.51
N LYS A 10 -6.45 0.99 -5.58
CA LYS A 10 -7.42 1.09 -6.68
C LYS A 10 -6.75 1.44 -8.02
N GLY A 11 -5.83 2.41 -8.05
CA GLY A 11 -5.11 2.73 -9.28
C GLY A 11 -4.10 1.66 -9.70
N LYS A 12 -3.48 0.95 -8.76
CA LYS A 12 -2.65 -0.23 -9.08
C LYS A 12 -3.45 -1.40 -9.64
N ILE A 13 -4.71 -1.58 -9.23
CA ILE A 13 -5.62 -2.54 -9.87
C ILE A 13 -5.89 -2.11 -11.31
N ASN A 14 -6.20 -0.83 -11.53
CA ASN A 14 -6.55 -0.30 -12.84
C ASN A 14 -5.40 -0.37 -13.86
N ILE A 15 -4.17 -0.13 -13.42
CA ILE A 15 -2.97 -0.18 -14.27
C ILE A 15 -2.40 -1.61 -14.37
N GLY A 16 -2.87 -2.55 -13.54
CA GLY A 16 -2.36 -3.92 -13.49
C GLY A 16 -1.01 -4.07 -12.78
N SER A 17 -0.41 -2.99 -12.26
CA SER A 17 0.88 -3.03 -11.56
C SER A 17 0.77 -3.51 -10.11
N TYR A 18 1.88 -3.99 -9.55
CA TYR A 18 1.95 -4.48 -8.17
C TYR A 18 2.82 -3.56 -7.31
N GLY A 19 2.70 -3.68 -5.99
CA GLY A 19 3.61 -3.03 -5.05
C GLY A 19 3.10 -3.16 -3.62
N LYS A 20 3.67 -2.37 -2.69
CA LYS A 20 3.34 -2.44 -1.26
C LYS A 20 1.82 -2.47 -0.97
N LEU A 21 1.04 -1.66 -1.68
CA LEU A 21 -0.42 -1.54 -1.51
C LEU A 21 -1.26 -2.53 -2.36
N ARG A 22 -0.68 -3.21 -3.35
CA ARG A 22 -1.31 -4.29 -4.16
C ARG A 22 -0.27 -5.39 -4.38
N PRO A 23 0.01 -6.22 -3.36
CA PRO A 23 0.98 -7.28 -3.48
C PRO A 23 0.45 -8.47 -4.30
N LYS A 24 1.34 -9.19 -4.98
CA LYS A 24 1.00 -10.53 -5.53
C LYS A 24 0.74 -11.46 -4.35
N ARG A 25 -0.30 -12.32 -4.45
CA ARG A 25 -0.73 -13.25 -3.39
C ARG A 25 0.50 -13.92 -2.74
N GLY A 26 0.55 -13.92 -1.40
CA GLY A 26 1.61 -14.54 -0.62
C GLY A 26 2.83 -13.67 -0.28
N LYS A 27 3.04 -12.50 -0.91
CA LYS A 27 4.29 -11.73 -0.73
C LYS A 27 4.35 -10.82 0.52
N PHE A 28 3.24 -10.49 1.17
CA PHE A 28 3.24 -9.65 2.37
C PHE A 28 2.28 -10.21 3.42
N LYS A 29 2.78 -11.10 4.29
CA LYS A 29 2.08 -11.54 5.51
C LYS A 29 2.12 -10.49 6.62
N THR A 30 3.03 -9.51 6.54
CA THR A 30 3.09 -8.42 7.51
C THR A 30 2.18 -7.28 7.07
N LYS A 31 1.11 -7.04 7.83
CA LYS A 31 0.39 -5.76 7.77
C LYS A 31 1.43 -4.67 7.99
N PRO A 32 1.66 -3.71 7.06
CA PRO A 32 2.56 -2.60 7.36
C PRO A 32 2.00 -1.88 8.59
N LYS A 33 2.76 -1.86 9.69
CA LYS A 33 2.42 -1.07 10.87
C LYS A 33 2.33 0.39 10.41
N ASN A 34 1.24 1.07 10.75
CA ASN A 34 1.10 2.49 10.46
C ASN A 34 2.24 3.23 11.14
N ILE A 35 3.17 3.80 10.37
CA ILE A 35 4.34 4.55 10.88
C ILE A 35 3.92 5.84 11.60
N LYS A 36 2.65 6.25 11.48
CA LYS A 36 2.12 7.53 11.96
C LYS A 36 1.98 7.67 13.50
N GLY A 37 2.47 6.70 14.28
CA GLY A 37 2.38 6.74 15.75
C GLY A 37 3.69 6.43 16.49
N ALA A 38 4.82 6.29 15.80
CA ALA A 38 6.09 5.87 16.41
C ALA A 38 7.21 6.92 16.33
N LEU A 39 6.89 8.17 15.98
CA LEU A 39 7.86 9.27 15.79
C LEU A 39 7.51 10.53 16.61
N ASN A 40 6.72 10.37 17.68
CA ASN A 40 6.46 11.42 18.67
C ASN A 40 6.58 10.84 20.08
N GLU A 41 7.73 10.24 20.42
CA GLU A 41 8.15 10.16 21.82
C GLU A 41 9.68 10.30 21.88
N LYS A 42 10.10 11.31 22.67
CA LYS A 42 11.43 11.88 22.90
C LYS A 42 11.88 12.99 21.96
#